data_AF-F6HQM3-F1
#
_entry.id   AF-F6HQM3-F1
#
_cell.length_a   1.000
_cell.length_b   1.000
_cell.length_c   1.000
_cell.angle_alpha   90.00
_cell.angle_beta   90.00
_cell.angle_gamma   90.00
#
_symmetry.space_group_name_H-M   'P 1'
#
loop_
_entity.id
_entity.type
_entity.pdbx_description
1 polymer ?
#
loop_
_entity_poly.entity_id
_entity_poly.type
_entity_poly.pdbx_seq_one_letter_code
_entity_poly.pdbx_strand_id
1 'polypeptide(L)'
;MSLVTKRTPQFPGSIYIQPSQSETSKPPLAKLFNGESDEDDDEMIMRALEIRRNVTVEIFKEAMRKGKFGITYSNNLVSRLPDFIDYVMIEAASMKQLPEFSHSTFNTRAKTVIHDSNVVPLIRWLKHNSLSYPRIGKLICMSMGNLETIRGLVEWLKTIHVRGEFLGFVIMKAGGDILERSIEELDDIVRYLENNGVRRDWMGNVMSRCPQLLSYSIEEVKTRVGFYLDMGMNEKDFGTMVFDYPKALGYFTLEEMNEKVSYLKEFGLNNEDVGRLLAFKPQLMGCSIEERWKPFVKYLYYLGVCREGMRRMLIIKPMVFCVDLEKTIVPKVRFFQDIGIRDDAIGNMLVKFPPLLTYSLYKKIRPVVIFLITKAGVSRKDIAKVIALGPELLGCSIVHKLEVNVKYFLSLGIPLQILGEMIADFPMLLRYNIDVLRPKYRYLRRTMVRPLKDLIEFPRFFSYSLDDRIIPRHKALVENRVNFKLRYMLAISDEEFARRVEAAVERRSRFESGLMSSTLSDSQTTNDSLENRTLVDFCGREVAFSECQTSENQVSSSKNEDAQSFSSE
;
A
#
# COMPACT_ATOMS: atom_id res chain seq x y z
N MET A 1 33.42 -36.64 -40.28
CA MET A 1 32.82 -37.92 -39.84
C MET A 1 31.55 -38.13 -40.64
N SER A 2 31.66 -38.96 -41.68
CA SER A 2 30.54 -39.54 -42.44
C SER A 2 29.59 -40.27 -41.48
N LEU A 3 28.28 -40.21 -41.71
CA LEU A 3 27.40 -41.39 -41.72
C LEU A 3 26.13 -41.12 -42.54
N VAL A 4 26.08 -41.76 -43.71
CA VAL A 4 24.89 -41.99 -44.55
C VAL A 4 24.07 -43.12 -43.93
N THR A 5 22.75 -42.99 -43.83
CA THR A 5 21.84 -44.14 -43.79
C THR A 5 20.54 -43.92 -44.56
N LYS A 6 20.48 -44.61 -45.70
CA LYS A 6 19.36 -45.39 -46.30
C LYS A 6 18.04 -44.66 -46.64
N ARG A 7 17.87 -44.43 -47.95
CA ARG A 7 16.56 -44.27 -48.62
C ARG A 7 15.81 -45.61 -48.64
N THR A 8 14.54 -45.59 -48.26
CA THR A 8 13.55 -46.63 -48.59
C THR A 8 13.01 -46.39 -50.01
N PRO A 9 12.85 -47.43 -50.85
CA PRO A 9 12.32 -47.27 -52.21
C PRO A 9 10.79 -47.09 -52.17
N GLN A 10 10.29 -46.03 -52.80
CA GLN A 10 8.87 -45.87 -53.12
C GLN A 10 8.55 -46.59 -54.43
N PHE A 11 7.43 -47.31 -54.47
CA PHE A 11 6.81 -47.80 -55.69
C PHE A 11 5.93 -46.70 -56.31
N PRO A 12 5.88 -46.55 -57.64
CA PRO A 12 4.98 -45.61 -58.29
C PRO A 12 3.53 -46.12 -58.18
N GLY A 13 2.68 -45.44 -57.41
CA GLY A 13 1.22 -45.67 -57.43
C GLY A 13 0.46 -45.77 -56.10
N SER A 14 1.05 -45.55 -54.92
CA SER A 14 0.29 -45.63 -53.67
C SER A 14 -0.46 -44.32 -53.36
N ILE A 15 -1.79 -44.36 -53.43
CA ILE A 15 -2.71 -43.29 -53.01
C ILE A 15 -2.90 -43.37 -51.49
N TYR A 16 -2.62 -42.28 -50.77
CA TYR A 16 -3.11 -42.08 -49.40
C TYR A 16 -4.12 -40.92 -49.38
N ILE A 17 -5.32 -41.23 -48.93
CA ILE A 17 -6.43 -40.29 -48.69
C ILE A 17 -6.19 -39.63 -47.32
N GLN A 18 -6.12 -38.30 -47.27
CA GLN A 18 -6.24 -37.54 -46.02
C GLN A 18 -7.70 -37.16 -45.77
N PRO A 19 -8.21 -37.25 -44.53
CA PRO A 19 -9.50 -36.68 -44.16
C PRO A 19 -9.36 -35.19 -43.81
N SER A 20 -10.18 -34.40 -44.52
CA SER A 20 -10.68 -33.04 -44.28
C SER A 20 -10.27 -32.31 -42.98
N GLN A 21 -9.60 -31.16 -43.14
CA GLN A 21 -9.69 -30.04 -42.21
C GLN A 21 -10.25 -28.81 -42.93
N SER A 22 -11.23 -28.20 -42.30
CA SER A 22 -11.94 -26.98 -42.69
C SER A 22 -11.01 -25.78 -42.82
N GLU A 23 -10.97 -25.20 -44.01
CA GLU A 23 -10.21 -23.99 -44.35
C GLU A 23 -10.93 -22.72 -43.88
N THR A 24 -10.43 -22.08 -42.82
CA THR A 24 -10.59 -20.63 -42.61
C THR A 24 -9.34 -20.04 -41.95
N SER A 25 -8.19 -20.12 -42.64
CA SER A 25 -7.09 -19.17 -42.45
C SER A 25 -6.08 -19.30 -43.60
N LYS A 26 -5.83 -18.20 -44.34
CA LYS A 26 -4.78 -18.17 -45.36
C LYS A 26 -3.45 -17.77 -44.69
N PRO A 27 -2.36 -18.51 -44.87
CA PRO A 27 -1.06 -18.19 -44.27
C PRO A 27 -0.38 -16.99 -44.97
N PRO A 28 0.65 -16.38 -44.36
CA PRO A 28 1.44 -15.32 -44.97
C PRO A 28 2.06 -15.78 -46.30
N LEU A 29 2.03 -14.92 -47.33
CA LEU A 29 2.48 -15.20 -48.71
C LEU A 29 3.89 -15.84 -48.81
N ALA A 30 4.78 -15.53 -47.87
CA ALA A 30 6.14 -16.09 -47.82
C ALA A 30 6.20 -17.61 -47.60
N LYS A 31 5.13 -18.25 -47.12
CA LYS A 31 5.08 -19.71 -46.90
C LYS A 31 4.54 -20.51 -48.09
N LEU A 32 4.06 -19.85 -49.15
CA LEU A 32 3.46 -20.52 -50.31
C LEU A 32 4.49 -21.04 -51.34
N PHE A 33 5.75 -20.60 -51.27
CA PHE A 33 6.79 -20.85 -52.29
C PHE A 33 7.80 -21.95 -51.93
N ASN A 34 7.41 -22.97 -51.16
CA ASN A 34 8.31 -24.06 -50.73
C ASN A 34 8.27 -25.30 -51.65
N GLY A 35 7.92 -25.14 -52.93
CA GLY A 35 7.90 -26.20 -53.94
C GLY A 35 8.76 -25.83 -55.15
N GLU A 36 9.33 -26.83 -55.82
CA GLU A 36 10.27 -26.75 -56.95
C GLU A 36 9.80 -25.83 -58.12
N SER A 37 9.97 -24.52 -58.01
CA SER A 37 9.89 -23.54 -59.08
C SER A 37 11.28 -23.00 -59.43
N ASP A 38 11.52 -22.72 -60.72
CA ASP A 38 12.75 -22.07 -61.19
C ASP A 38 12.92 -20.71 -60.49
N GLU A 39 14.10 -20.46 -59.91
CA GLU A 39 14.39 -19.24 -59.12
C GLU A 39 14.07 -17.94 -59.90
N ASP A 40 14.21 -17.96 -61.23
CA ASP A 40 13.89 -16.84 -62.13
C ASP A 40 12.38 -16.55 -62.24
N ASP A 41 11.53 -17.60 -62.21
CA ASP A 41 10.07 -17.45 -62.27
C ASP A 41 9.53 -16.90 -60.94
N ASP A 42 10.09 -17.35 -59.82
CA ASP A 42 9.74 -16.83 -58.49
C ASP A 42 10.15 -15.37 -58.31
N GLU A 43 11.34 -14.98 -58.81
CA GLU A 43 11.76 -13.59 -58.79
C GLU A 43 10.86 -12.70 -59.66
N MET A 44 10.44 -13.20 -60.83
CA MET A 44 9.53 -12.48 -61.73
C MET A 44 8.13 -12.32 -61.11
N ILE A 45 7.60 -13.36 -60.45
CA ILE A 45 6.32 -13.32 -59.75
C ILE A 45 6.39 -12.35 -58.56
N MET A 46 7.47 -12.38 -57.78
CA MET A 46 7.67 -11.46 -56.66
C MET A 46 7.74 -10.00 -57.13
N ARG A 47 8.47 -9.70 -58.21
CA ARG A 47 8.50 -8.35 -58.81
C ARG A 47 7.11 -7.92 -59.29
N ALA A 48 6.34 -8.81 -59.90
CA ALA A 48 4.98 -8.51 -60.36
C ALA A 48 4.02 -8.23 -59.18
N LEU A 49 4.15 -8.96 -58.07
CA LEU A 49 3.41 -8.72 -56.84
C LEU A 49 3.79 -7.38 -56.21
N GLU A 50 5.06 -7.03 -56.16
CA GLU A 50 5.53 -5.74 -55.62
C GLU A 50 4.97 -4.56 -56.43
N ILE A 51 4.94 -4.67 -57.77
CA ILE A 51 4.31 -3.68 -58.64
C ILE A 51 2.82 -3.53 -58.29
N ARG A 52 2.09 -4.64 -58.15
CA ARG A 52 0.66 -4.60 -57.79
C ARG A 52 0.41 -4.06 -56.39
N ARG A 53 1.29 -4.37 -55.43
CA ARG A 53 1.25 -3.79 -54.08
C ARG A 53 1.41 -2.27 -54.15
N ASN A 54 2.39 -1.77 -54.90
CA ASN A 54 2.61 -0.32 -55.09
C ASN A 54 1.42 0.36 -55.78
N VAL A 55 0.81 -0.27 -56.78
CA VAL A 55 -0.43 0.24 -57.41
C VAL A 55 -1.57 0.30 -56.40
N THR A 56 -1.76 -0.75 -55.60
CA THR A 56 -2.80 -0.79 -54.54
C THR A 56 -2.57 0.29 -53.48
N VAL A 57 -1.31 0.54 -53.08
CA VAL A 57 -0.92 1.64 -52.19
C VAL A 57 -1.35 2.99 -52.74
N GLU A 58 -1.08 3.28 -54.01
CA GLU A 58 -1.46 4.56 -54.63
C GLU A 58 -2.98 4.71 -54.76
N ILE A 59 -3.69 3.64 -55.11
CA ILE A 59 -5.17 3.62 -55.13
C ILE A 59 -5.73 3.93 -53.73
N PHE A 60 -5.17 3.31 -52.69
CA PHE A 60 -5.60 3.56 -51.30
C PHE A 60 -5.29 4.99 -50.86
N LYS A 61 -4.12 5.53 -51.21
CA LYS A 61 -3.79 6.96 -50.95
C LYS A 61 -4.77 7.89 -51.68
N GLU A 62 -5.17 7.58 -52.91
CA GLU A 62 -6.19 8.34 -53.64
C GLU A 62 -7.55 8.30 -52.91
N ALA A 63 -7.97 7.13 -52.42
CA ALA A 63 -9.18 6.98 -51.62
C ALA A 63 -9.13 7.80 -50.32
N MET A 64 -7.99 7.80 -49.63
CA MET A 64 -7.75 8.64 -48.45
C MET A 64 -7.83 10.14 -48.77
N ARG A 65 -7.26 10.58 -49.90
CA ARG A 65 -7.37 12.00 -50.35
C ARG A 65 -8.82 12.39 -50.66
N LYS A 66 -9.60 11.51 -51.32
CA LYS A 66 -11.05 11.69 -51.51
C LYS A 66 -11.79 11.78 -50.17
N GLY A 67 -11.30 11.03 -49.17
CA GLY A 67 -11.69 11.15 -47.77
C GLY A 67 -11.20 12.41 -47.04
N LYS A 68 -10.68 13.44 -47.72
CA LYS A 68 -10.19 14.69 -47.11
C LYS A 68 -9.06 14.48 -46.09
N PHE A 69 -8.26 13.42 -46.22
CA PHE A 69 -7.04 13.26 -45.42
C PHE A 69 -5.86 13.97 -46.08
N GLY A 70 -5.04 14.65 -45.28
CA GLY A 70 -3.83 15.32 -45.76
C GLY A 70 -2.76 14.33 -46.26
N ILE A 71 -1.97 14.77 -47.24
CA ILE A 71 -1.00 13.92 -47.96
C ILE A 71 -0.02 13.22 -46.99
N THR A 72 0.57 13.97 -46.06
CA THR A 72 1.53 13.44 -45.08
C THR A 72 0.89 12.39 -44.17
N TYR A 73 -0.34 12.63 -43.72
CA TYR A 73 -1.07 11.67 -42.87
C TYR A 73 -1.36 10.38 -43.63
N SER A 74 -1.84 10.49 -44.87
CA SER A 74 -2.13 9.34 -45.73
C SER A 74 -0.87 8.52 -45.99
N ASN A 75 0.25 9.16 -46.34
CA ASN A 75 1.53 8.47 -46.57
C ASN A 75 2.00 7.73 -45.31
N ASN A 76 1.96 8.39 -44.15
CA ASN A 76 2.41 7.81 -42.89
C ASN A 76 1.51 6.63 -42.45
N LEU A 77 0.19 6.74 -42.60
CA LEU A 77 -0.72 5.66 -42.24
C LEU A 77 -0.57 4.46 -43.18
N VAL A 78 -0.53 4.69 -44.50
CA VAL A 78 -0.45 3.61 -45.49
C VAL A 78 0.85 2.83 -45.38
N SER A 79 1.96 3.47 -44.99
CA SER A 79 3.22 2.78 -44.66
C SER A 79 3.10 1.77 -43.51
N ARG A 80 2.00 1.81 -42.75
CA ARG A 80 1.71 0.93 -41.61
C ARG A 80 0.54 -0.02 -41.88
N LEU A 81 0.15 -0.19 -43.15
CA LEU A 81 -0.96 -1.05 -43.58
C LEU A 81 -0.56 -2.17 -44.56
N PRO A 82 0.66 -2.77 -44.51
CA PRO A 82 1.09 -3.73 -45.53
C PRO A 82 0.13 -4.92 -45.65
N ASP A 83 -0.27 -5.51 -44.52
CA ASP A 83 -1.15 -6.69 -44.52
C ASP A 83 -2.55 -6.37 -45.04
N PHE A 84 -3.07 -5.18 -44.74
CA PHE A 84 -4.36 -4.72 -45.26
C PHE A 84 -4.29 -4.41 -46.76
N ILE A 85 -3.17 -3.86 -47.24
CA ILE A 85 -2.95 -3.66 -48.67
C ILE A 85 -2.88 -5.01 -49.40
N ASP A 86 -2.22 -6.01 -48.81
CA ASP A 86 -2.17 -7.36 -49.36
C ASP A 86 -3.56 -8.00 -49.38
N TYR A 87 -4.37 -7.83 -48.32
CA TYR A 87 -5.78 -8.22 -48.30
C TYR A 87 -6.57 -7.60 -49.45
N VAL A 88 -6.48 -6.27 -49.64
CA VAL A 88 -7.14 -5.58 -50.75
C VAL A 88 -6.69 -6.13 -52.10
N MET A 89 -5.39 -6.39 -52.26
CA MET A 89 -4.83 -6.93 -53.50
C MET A 89 -5.37 -8.35 -53.80
N ILE A 90 -5.45 -9.21 -52.79
CA ILE A 90 -5.96 -10.58 -52.90
C ILE A 90 -7.45 -10.57 -53.26
N GLU A 91 -8.25 -9.76 -52.58
CA GLU A 91 -9.68 -9.65 -52.87
C GLU A 91 -9.95 -9.00 -54.23
N ALA A 92 -9.18 -7.97 -54.61
CA ALA A 92 -9.29 -7.40 -55.94
C ALA A 92 -8.90 -8.39 -57.04
N ALA A 93 -8.01 -9.36 -56.75
CA ALA A 93 -7.67 -10.43 -57.68
C ALA A 93 -8.78 -11.49 -57.75
N SER A 94 -9.34 -11.91 -56.60
CA SER A 94 -10.42 -12.91 -56.51
C SER A 94 -11.67 -12.45 -57.25
N MET A 95 -12.03 -11.17 -57.14
CA MET A 95 -13.19 -10.57 -57.81
C MET A 95 -13.20 -10.76 -59.33
N LYS A 96 -12.06 -11.00 -59.99
CA LYS A 96 -12.03 -11.25 -61.45
C LYS A 96 -12.83 -12.50 -61.85
N GLN A 97 -13.00 -13.46 -60.94
CA GLN A 97 -13.78 -14.68 -61.17
C GLN A 97 -15.30 -14.43 -61.17
N LEU A 98 -15.75 -13.28 -60.64
CA LEU A 98 -17.16 -12.94 -60.59
C LEU A 98 -17.63 -12.40 -61.96
N PRO A 99 -18.82 -12.81 -62.47
CA PRO A 99 -19.32 -12.38 -63.78
C PRO A 99 -19.36 -10.85 -63.96
N GLU A 100 -19.76 -10.14 -62.90
CA GLU A 100 -19.89 -8.67 -62.85
C GLU A 100 -18.55 -7.93 -63.03
N PHE A 101 -17.44 -8.58 -62.66
CA PHE A 101 -16.11 -7.97 -62.64
C PHE A 101 -15.14 -8.62 -63.65
N SER A 102 -15.59 -9.60 -64.43
CA SER A 102 -14.81 -10.36 -65.41
C SER A 102 -14.09 -9.47 -66.44
N HIS A 103 -14.74 -8.39 -66.88
CA HIS A 103 -14.19 -7.41 -67.84
C HIS A 103 -13.61 -6.14 -67.19
N SER A 104 -13.62 -6.05 -65.86
CA SER A 104 -13.13 -4.86 -65.15
C SER A 104 -11.60 -4.83 -65.08
N THR A 105 -11.02 -3.64 -64.87
CA THR A 105 -9.57 -3.51 -64.59
C THR A 105 -9.28 -3.84 -63.13
N PHE A 106 -8.02 -4.23 -62.81
CA PHE A 106 -7.60 -4.43 -61.41
C PHE A 106 -7.83 -3.17 -60.57
N ASN A 107 -7.54 -1.99 -61.12
CA ASN A 107 -7.72 -0.72 -60.42
C ASN A 107 -9.18 -0.46 -60.05
N THR A 108 -10.12 -0.84 -60.94
CA THR A 108 -11.56 -0.75 -60.66
C THR A 108 -11.92 -1.67 -59.49
N ARG A 109 -11.49 -2.94 -59.52
CA ARG A 109 -11.78 -3.91 -58.45
C ARG A 109 -11.17 -3.48 -57.11
N ALA A 110 -9.92 -3.05 -57.09
CA ALA A 110 -9.27 -2.56 -55.87
C ALA A 110 -9.99 -1.32 -55.29
N LYS A 111 -10.47 -0.40 -56.14
CA LYS A 111 -11.30 0.74 -55.70
C LYS A 111 -12.60 0.26 -55.07
N THR A 112 -13.25 -0.75 -55.65
CA THR A 112 -14.47 -1.37 -55.09
C THR A 112 -14.20 -2.01 -53.74
N VAL A 113 -13.18 -2.87 -53.59
CA VAL A 113 -12.82 -3.49 -52.31
C VAL A 113 -12.57 -2.44 -51.21
N ILE A 114 -11.81 -1.38 -51.52
CA ILE A 114 -11.53 -0.31 -50.56
C ILE A 114 -12.81 0.43 -50.16
N HIS A 115 -13.68 0.74 -51.13
CA HIS A 115 -14.94 1.40 -50.88
C HIS A 115 -15.85 0.55 -49.98
N ASP A 116 -16.06 -0.71 -50.36
CA ASP A 116 -17.01 -1.62 -49.69
C ASP A 116 -16.52 -2.04 -48.31
N SER A 117 -15.21 -2.07 -48.08
CA SER A 117 -14.64 -2.30 -46.75
C SER A 117 -14.95 -1.20 -45.73
N ASN A 118 -15.43 -0.01 -46.15
CA ASN A 118 -15.65 1.16 -45.29
C ASN A 118 -14.43 1.60 -44.47
N VAL A 119 -13.22 1.24 -44.91
CA VAL A 119 -11.95 1.53 -44.20
C VAL A 119 -11.67 3.02 -44.06
N VAL A 120 -11.97 3.84 -45.07
CA VAL A 120 -11.71 5.29 -45.04
C VAL A 120 -12.63 6.01 -44.03
N PRO A 121 -13.96 5.76 -44.01
CA PRO A 121 -14.82 6.19 -42.91
C PRO A 121 -14.35 5.72 -41.53
N LEU A 122 -13.94 4.46 -41.39
CA LEU A 122 -13.45 3.91 -40.13
C LEU A 122 -12.19 4.64 -39.64
N ILE A 123 -11.20 4.85 -40.50
CA ILE A 123 -9.97 5.61 -40.17
C ILE A 123 -10.34 7.02 -39.67
N ARG A 124 -11.31 7.67 -40.31
CA ARG A 124 -11.74 9.03 -39.89
C ARG A 124 -12.34 8.99 -38.51
N TRP A 125 -13.22 8.02 -38.28
CA TRP A 125 -13.86 7.85 -36.99
C TRP A 125 -12.86 7.48 -35.89
N LEU A 126 -11.90 6.59 -36.13
CA LEU A 126 -10.82 6.26 -35.19
C LEU A 126 -9.94 7.49 -34.89
N LYS A 127 -9.64 8.29 -35.91
CA LYS A 127 -8.92 9.56 -35.76
C LYS A 127 -9.69 10.56 -34.88
N HIS A 128 -11.02 10.68 -35.05
CA HIS A 128 -11.85 11.54 -34.19
C HIS A 128 -11.91 11.03 -32.74
N ASN A 129 -11.79 9.72 -32.52
CA ASN A 129 -11.65 9.12 -31.20
C ASN A 129 -10.21 9.20 -30.64
N SER A 130 -9.38 10.12 -31.16
CA SER A 130 -8.02 10.40 -30.66
C SER A 130 -7.01 9.25 -30.81
N LEU A 131 -7.22 8.31 -31.74
CA LEU A 131 -6.19 7.33 -32.07
C LEU A 131 -5.13 7.92 -33.01
N SER A 132 -3.85 7.72 -32.67
CA SER A 132 -2.72 8.04 -33.53
C SER A 132 -2.67 7.12 -34.77
N TYR A 133 -2.18 7.63 -35.91
CA TYR A 133 -2.07 6.83 -37.14
C TYR A 133 -1.29 5.50 -36.99
N PRO A 134 -0.23 5.35 -36.16
CA PRO A 134 0.41 4.05 -35.97
C PRO A 134 -0.51 3.02 -35.31
N ARG A 135 -1.33 3.46 -34.34
CA ARG A 135 -2.32 2.60 -33.66
C ARG A 135 -3.45 2.22 -34.61
N ILE A 136 -3.92 3.16 -35.43
CA ILE A 136 -4.94 2.89 -36.46
C ILE A 136 -4.43 1.86 -37.46
N GLY A 137 -3.20 2.03 -37.96
CA GLY A 137 -2.60 1.08 -38.90
C GLY A 137 -2.53 -0.33 -38.32
N LYS A 138 -1.99 -0.46 -37.09
CA LYS A 138 -1.92 -1.74 -36.39
C LYS A 138 -3.30 -2.39 -36.20
N LEU A 139 -4.31 -1.61 -35.80
CA LEU A 139 -5.66 -2.12 -35.54
C LEU A 139 -6.32 -2.67 -36.81
N ILE A 140 -6.15 -1.97 -37.93
CA ILE A 140 -6.66 -2.41 -39.25
C ILE A 140 -5.95 -3.68 -39.73
N CYS A 141 -4.64 -3.79 -39.51
CA CYS A 141 -3.92 -5.04 -39.80
C CYS A 141 -4.42 -6.20 -38.91
N MET A 142 -4.68 -5.95 -37.63
CA MET A 142 -5.18 -6.96 -36.70
C MET A 142 -6.57 -7.49 -37.06
N SER A 143 -7.40 -6.72 -37.77
CA SER A 143 -8.76 -7.17 -38.11
C SER A 143 -8.81 -8.10 -39.31
N MET A 144 -7.67 -8.40 -39.96
CA MET A 144 -7.57 -9.32 -41.10
C MET A 144 -8.62 -9.05 -42.20
N GLY A 145 -8.97 -7.78 -42.43
CA GLY A 145 -9.98 -7.36 -43.41
C GLY A 145 -11.42 -7.22 -42.88
N ASN A 146 -11.77 -7.79 -41.72
CA ASN A 146 -13.10 -7.64 -41.11
C ASN A 146 -13.18 -6.40 -40.19
N LEU A 147 -13.38 -5.24 -40.80
CA LEU A 147 -13.34 -3.95 -40.11
C LEU A 147 -14.55 -3.66 -39.19
N GLU A 148 -15.65 -4.41 -39.33
CA GLU A 148 -16.83 -4.23 -38.48
C GLU A 148 -16.60 -4.72 -37.05
N THR A 149 -15.72 -5.70 -36.85
CA THR A 149 -15.29 -6.15 -35.51
C THR A 149 -14.71 -5.00 -34.68
N ILE A 150 -13.91 -4.13 -35.31
CA ILE A 150 -13.33 -2.95 -34.66
C ILE A 150 -14.43 -1.99 -34.22
N ARG A 151 -15.42 -1.74 -35.09
CA ARG A 151 -16.53 -0.82 -34.79
C ARG A 151 -17.37 -1.36 -33.64
N GLY A 152 -17.78 -2.63 -33.72
CA GLY A 152 -18.56 -3.30 -32.68
C GLY A 152 -17.86 -3.25 -31.33
N LEU A 153 -16.58 -3.63 -31.28
CA LEU A 153 -15.79 -3.62 -30.06
C LEU A 153 -15.67 -2.21 -29.46
N VAL A 154 -15.41 -1.19 -30.27
CA VAL A 154 -15.30 0.18 -29.77
C VAL A 154 -16.66 0.72 -29.26
N GLU A 155 -17.76 0.46 -29.98
CA GLU A 155 -19.08 0.87 -29.49
C GLU A 155 -19.41 0.17 -28.17
N TRP A 156 -19.10 -1.12 -28.04
CA TRP A 156 -19.21 -1.85 -26.77
C TRP A 156 -18.34 -1.24 -25.68
N LEU A 157 -17.06 -0.93 -25.95
CA LEU A 157 -16.15 -0.28 -24.98
C LEU A 157 -16.72 1.05 -24.46
N LYS A 158 -17.47 1.81 -25.28
CA LYS A 158 -18.16 3.02 -24.82
C LYS A 158 -19.32 2.70 -23.87
N THR A 159 -20.04 1.60 -24.06
CA THR A 159 -21.13 1.18 -23.15
C THR A 159 -20.66 0.83 -21.74
N ILE A 160 -19.37 0.50 -21.60
CA ILE A 160 -18.71 0.29 -20.30
C ILE A 160 -17.90 1.53 -19.86
N HIS A 161 -18.16 2.69 -20.46
CA HIS A 161 -17.59 4.00 -20.09
C HIS A 161 -16.07 4.15 -20.36
N VAL A 162 -15.47 3.40 -21.29
CA VAL A 162 -14.10 3.67 -21.71
C VAL A 162 -14.04 5.02 -22.43
N ARG A 163 -13.21 5.93 -21.92
CA ARG A 163 -13.03 7.26 -22.50
C ARG A 163 -12.40 7.14 -23.90
N GLY A 164 -12.83 8.01 -24.82
CA GLY A 164 -12.42 7.98 -26.23
C GLY A 164 -10.91 7.85 -26.44
N GLU A 165 -10.13 8.66 -25.72
CA GLU A 165 -8.66 8.67 -25.79
C GLU A 165 -7.97 7.34 -25.40
N PHE A 166 -8.66 6.47 -24.64
CA PHE A 166 -8.16 5.16 -24.22
C PHE A 166 -8.64 4.00 -25.09
N LEU A 167 -9.66 4.17 -25.95
CA LEU A 167 -10.23 3.08 -26.75
C LEU A 167 -9.16 2.29 -27.53
N GLY A 168 -8.35 3.00 -28.31
CA GLY A 168 -7.27 2.36 -29.06
C GLY A 168 -6.16 1.79 -28.19
N PHE A 169 -5.95 2.33 -26.98
CA PHE A 169 -5.00 1.75 -26.04
C PHE A 169 -5.51 0.42 -25.48
N VAL A 170 -6.79 0.38 -25.06
CA VAL A 170 -7.43 -0.82 -24.52
C VAL A 170 -7.37 -1.94 -25.55
N ILE A 171 -7.86 -1.72 -26.78
CA ILE A 171 -7.88 -2.77 -27.81
C ILE A 171 -6.46 -3.30 -28.09
N MET A 172 -5.48 -2.40 -28.19
CA MET A 172 -4.10 -2.80 -28.51
C MET A 172 -3.40 -3.55 -27.36
N LYS A 173 -3.93 -3.46 -26.13
CA LYS A 173 -3.34 -4.08 -24.93
C LYS A 173 -4.22 -5.16 -24.31
N ALA A 174 -5.42 -5.37 -24.85
CA ALA A 174 -6.40 -6.33 -24.35
C ALA A 174 -6.13 -7.78 -24.77
N GLY A 175 -5.17 -8.03 -25.67
CA GLY A 175 -4.89 -9.36 -26.22
C GLY A 175 -4.66 -9.28 -27.72
N GLY A 176 -4.03 -10.31 -28.31
CA GLY A 176 -3.85 -10.40 -29.77
C GLY A 176 -5.14 -10.81 -30.50
N ASP A 177 -6.00 -11.52 -29.79
CA ASP A 177 -7.24 -12.18 -30.20
C ASP A 177 -8.50 -11.36 -29.84
N ILE A 178 -8.37 -10.17 -29.26
CA ILE A 178 -9.52 -9.37 -28.77
C ILE A 178 -10.56 -9.08 -29.85
N LEU A 179 -10.17 -9.01 -31.13
CA LEU A 179 -11.08 -8.79 -32.26
C LEU A 179 -11.81 -10.07 -32.71
N GLU A 180 -11.34 -11.24 -32.28
CA GLU A 180 -11.94 -12.55 -32.56
C GLU A 180 -12.97 -12.94 -31.48
N ARG A 181 -12.92 -12.30 -30.31
CA ARG A 181 -13.83 -12.56 -29.19
C ARG A 181 -15.22 -11.97 -29.44
N SER A 182 -16.25 -12.71 -29.02
CA SER A 182 -17.63 -12.24 -29.07
C SER A 182 -17.88 -11.12 -28.04
N ILE A 183 -18.80 -10.21 -28.36
CA ILE A 183 -19.15 -9.12 -27.44
C ILE A 183 -19.86 -9.66 -26.19
N GLU A 184 -20.61 -10.74 -26.35
CA GLU A 184 -21.30 -11.46 -25.29
C GLU A 184 -20.32 -11.99 -24.22
N GLU A 185 -19.23 -12.62 -24.64
CA GLU A 185 -18.17 -13.07 -23.71
C GLU A 185 -17.54 -11.91 -22.93
N LEU A 186 -17.28 -10.80 -23.59
CA LEU A 186 -16.70 -9.62 -22.96
C LEU A 186 -17.69 -8.98 -21.98
N ASP A 187 -18.98 -8.95 -22.31
CA ASP A 187 -20.03 -8.46 -21.43
C ASP A 187 -20.23 -9.38 -20.21
N ASP A 188 -20.09 -10.70 -20.35
CA ASP A 188 -20.13 -11.63 -19.24
C ASP A 188 -19.04 -11.36 -18.20
N ILE A 189 -17.81 -11.03 -18.64
CA ILE A 189 -16.71 -10.61 -17.75
C ILE A 189 -17.10 -9.34 -17.00
N VAL A 190 -17.59 -8.33 -17.72
CA VAL A 190 -17.97 -7.04 -17.14
C VAL A 190 -19.11 -7.20 -16.14
N ARG A 191 -20.15 -7.95 -16.50
CA ARG A 191 -21.31 -8.24 -15.65
C ARG A 191 -20.92 -9.02 -14.40
N TYR A 192 -19.98 -9.97 -14.54
CA TYR A 192 -19.46 -10.70 -13.38
C TYR A 192 -18.69 -9.78 -12.43
N LEU A 193 -17.84 -8.89 -12.94
CA LEU A 193 -17.15 -7.91 -12.10
C LEU A 193 -18.13 -6.93 -11.42
N GLU A 194 -19.20 -6.53 -12.11
CA GLU A 194 -20.28 -5.71 -11.54
C GLU A 194 -21.01 -6.39 -10.40
N ASN A 195 -21.36 -7.67 -10.58
CA ASN A 195 -22.00 -8.48 -9.56
C ASN A 195 -21.10 -8.69 -8.33
N ASN A 196 -19.79 -8.52 -8.47
CA ASN A 196 -18.82 -8.59 -7.36
C ASN A 196 -18.41 -7.21 -6.85
N GLY A 197 -19.15 -6.14 -7.19
CA GLY A 197 -19.02 -4.81 -6.59
C GLY A 197 -18.22 -3.78 -7.38
N VAL A 198 -17.67 -4.12 -8.56
CA VAL A 198 -17.05 -3.13 -9.46
C VAL A 198 -18.13 -2.34 -10.17
N ARG A 199 -18.34 -1.08 -9.80
CA ARG A 199 -19.43 -0.29 -10.38
C ARG A 199 -19.30 -0.11 -11.90
N ARG A 200 -20.44 -0.07 -12.61
CA ARG A 200 -20.50 0.14 -14.08
C ARG A 200 -19.78 1.40 -14.54
N ASP A 201 -19.88 2.49 -13.77
CA ASP A 201 -19.21 3.77 -14.09
C ASP A 201 -17.69 3.74 -13.84
N TRP A 202 -17.19 2.75 -13.09
CA TRP A 202 -15.76 2.51 -12.87
C TRP A 202 -15.11 1.64 -13.94
N MET A 203 -15.91 0.82 -14.64
CA MET A 203 -15.42 -0.20 -15.58
C MET A 203 -14.49 0.38 -16.64
N GLY A 204 -14.84 1.54 -17.19
CA GLY A 204 -14.02 2.22 -18.19
C GLY A 204 -12.63 2.58 -17.67
N ASN A 205 -12.52 3.02 -16.41
CA ASN A 205 -11.23 3.31 -15.77
C ASN A 205 -10.44 2.02 -15.48
N VAL A 206 -11.13 0.96 -15.03
CA VAL A 206 -10.54 -0.35 -14.76
C VAL A 206 -9.92 -0.92 -16.05
N MET A 207 -10.70 -1.02 -17.12
CA MET A 207 -10.25 -1.55 -18.41
C MET A 207 -9.18 -0.68 -19.06
N SER A 208 -9.25 0.65 -18.90
CA SER A 208 -8.20 1.56 -19.40
C SER A 208 -6.85 1.35 -18.70
N ARG A 209 -6.85 0.95 -17.42
CA ARG A 209 -5.63 0.75 -16.63
C ARG A 209 -5.17 -0.71 -16.59
N CYS A 210 -6.07 -1.64 -16.91
CA CYS A 210 -5.78 -3.07 -17.01
C CYS A 210 -6.52 -3.75 -18.18
N PRO A 211 -6.14 -3.44 -19.43
CA PRO A 211 -6.83 -3.98 -20.60
C PRO A 211 -6.83 -5.51 -20.71
N GLN A 212 -5.81 -6.20 -20.21
CA GLN A 212 -5.74 -7.66 -20.33
C GLN A 212 -6.79 -8.43 -19.52
N LEU A 213 -7.60 -7.77 -18.69
CA LEU A 213 -8.77 -8.44 -18.13
C LEU A 213 -9.70 -8.93 -19.24
N LEU A 214 -9.70 -8.25 -20.39
CA LEU A 214 -10.45 -8.62 -21.58
C LEU A 214 -9.79 -9.76 -22.39
N SER A 215 -8.55 -10.18 -22.09
CA SER A 215 -7.97 -11.41 -22.69
C SER A 215 -8.30 -12.67 -21.90
N TYR A 216 -8.78 -12.56 -20.67
CA TYR A 216 -9.04 -13.75 -19.85
C TYR A 216 -10.37 -14.39 -20.20
N SER A 217 -10.45 -15.72 -20.01
CA SER A 217 -11.73 -16.42 -19.97
C SER A 217 -12.52 -16.01 -18.74
N ILE A 218 -13.83 -16.21 -18.78
CA ILE A 218 -14.69 -15.92 -17.63
C ILE A 218 -14.32 -16.81 -16.42
N GLU A 219 -13.88 -18.05 -16.62
CA GLU A 219 -13.39 -18.94 -15.57
C GLU A 219 -12.13 -18.41 -14.89
N GLU A 220 -11.19 -17.86 -15.67
CA GLU A 220 -9.97 -17.26 -15.13
C GLU A 220 -10.30 -16.00 -14.33
N VAL A 221 -11.22 -15.16 -14.80
CA VAL A 221 -11.70 -13.99 -14.05
C VAL A 221 -12.38 -14.43 -12.74
N LYS A 222 -13.25 -15.44 -12.78
CA LYS A 222 -13.88 -16.03 -11.59
C LYS A 222 -12.86 -16.52 -10.57
N THR A 223 -11.83 -17.23 -11.02
CA THR A 223 -10.77 -17.75 -10.15
C THR A 223 -10.00 -16.60 -9.48
N ARG A 224 -9.66 -15.56 -10.23
CA ARG A 224 -8.95 -14.38 -9.72
C ARG A 224 -9.80 -13.53 -8.76
N VAL A 225 -11.11 -13.44 -9.00
CA VAL A 225 -12.05 -12.79 -8.08
C VAL A 225 -12.17 -13.62 -6.79
N GLY A 226 -12.41 -14.94 -6.94
CA GLY A 226 -12.48 -15.90 -5.84
C GLY A 226 -11.27 -15.83 -4.92
N PHE A 227 -10.06 -15.73 -5.48
CA PHE A 227 -8.82 -15.54 -4.70
C PHE A 227 -8.92 -14.44 -3.64
N TYR A 228 -9.51 -13.29 -3.96
CA TYR A 228 -9.67 -12.19 -3.02
C TYR A 228 -10.86 -12.39 -2.07
N LEU A 229 -12.00 -12.88 -2.58
CA LEU A 229 -13.20 -13.09 -1.78
C LEU A 229 -13.04 -14.21 -0.76
N ASP A 230 -12.32 -15.28 -1.10
CA ASP A 230 -11.98 -16.41 -0.22
C ASP A 230 -11.08 -15.99 0.95
N MET A 231 -10.41 -14.84 0.85
CA MET A 231 -9.69 -14.20 1.96
C MET A 231 -10.60 -13.31 2.82
N GLY A 232 -11.92 -13.42 2.71
CA GLY A 232 -12.89 -12.66 3.51
C GLY A 232 -13.08 -11.21 3.05
N MET A 233 -12.61 -10.84 1.85
CA MET A 233 -12.88 -9.53 1.27
C MET A 233 -14.34 -9.45 0.82
N ASN A 234 -15.07 -8.42 1.23
CA ASN A 234 -16.43 -8.21 0.72
C ASN A 234 -16.41 -7.53 -0.66
N GLU A 235 -17.53 -7.63 -1.38
CA GLU A 235 -17.70 -7.10 -2.74
C GLU A 235 -17.44 -5.59 -2.85
N LYS A 236 -17.80 -4.78 -1.83
CA LYS A 236 -17.59 -3.33 -1.87
C LYS A 236 -16.10 -2.98 -1.78
N ASP A 237 -15.40 -3.63 -0.87
CA ASP A 237 -13.96 -3.49 -0.70
C ASP A 237 -13.22 -4.02 -1.94
N PHE A 238 -13.65 -5.16 -2.48
CA PHE A 238 -13.13 -5.70 -3.74
C PHE A 238 -13.32 -4.72 -4.90
N GLY A 239 -14.53 -4.20 -5.08
CA GLY A 239 -14.83 -3.22 -6.13
C GLY A 239 -13.96 -1.98 -6.05
N THR A 240 -13.76 -1.45 -4.84
CA THR A 240 -12.88 -0.30 -4.57
C THR A 240 -11.42 -0.64 -4.85
N MET A 241 -10.96 -1.81 -4.41
CA MET A 241 -9.61 -2.32 -4.65
C MET A 241 -9.30 -2.43 -6.15
N VAL A 242 -10.22 -3.01 -6.93
CA VAL A 242 -10.10 -3.14 -8.38
C VAL A 242 -10.11 -1.78 -9.05
N PHE A 243 -10.94 -0.83 -8.63
CA PHE A 243 -10.93 0.53 -9.16
C PHE A 243 -9.60 1.25 -8.89
N ASP A 244 -9.09 1.17 -7.66
CA ASP A 244 -7.87 1.86 -7.22
C ASP A 244 -6.62 1.27 -7.86
N TYR A 245 -6.56 -0.06 -7.97
CA TYR A 245 -5.41 -0.77 -8.52
C TYR A 245 -5.80 -2.03 -9.33
N PRO A 246 -6.34 -1.85 -10.56
CA PRO A 246 -6.78 -2.95 -11.42
C PRO A 246 -5.73 -4.03 -11.70
N LYS A 247 -4.45 -3.65 -11.63
CA LYS A 247 -3.32 -4.55 -11.84
C LYS A 247 -3.29 -5.71 -10.83
N ALA A 248 -3.78 -5.51 -9.61
CA ALA A 248 -3.90 -6.58 -8.61
C ALA A 248 -4.75 -7.75 -9.12
N LEU A 249 -5.73 -7.49 -9.99
CA LEU A 249 -6.57 -8.54 -10.56
C LEU A 249 -5.98 -9.12 -11.84
N GLY A 250 -5.48 -8.26 -12.74
CA GLY A 250 -5.18 -8.70 -14.10
C GLY A 250 -3.70 -8.95 -14.44
N TYR A 251 -2.73 -8.41 -13.71
CA TYR A 251 -1.31 -8.39 -14.14
C TYR A 251 -0.45 -9.51 -13.58
N PHE A 252 -0.86 -10.11 -12.47
CA PHE A 252 -0.08 -11.13 -11.79
C PHE A 252 -0.64 -12.50 -12.14
N THR A 253 0.22 -13.49 -12.29
CA THR A 253 -0.21 -14.89 -12.34
C THR A 253 -0.81 -15.30 -10.99
N LEU A 254 -1.66 -16.33 -10.98
CA LEU A 254 -2.19 -16.86 -9.71
C LEU A 254 -1.06 -17.36 -8.79
N GLU A 255 0.03 -17.88 -9.35
CA GLU A 255 1.23 -18.27 -8.60
C GLU A 255 1.86 -17.08 -7.89
N GLU A 256 2.19 -15.99 -8.62
CA GLU A 256 2.74 -14.76 -8.03
C GLU A 256 1.80 -14.16 -6.96
N MET A 257 0.48 -14.24 -7.18
CA MET A 257 -0.50 -13.77 -6.20
C MET A 257 -0.43 -14.60 -4.91
N ASN A 258 -0.38 -15.92 -5.03
CA ASN A 258 -0.27 -16.85 -3.91
C ASN A 258 1.06 -16.72 -3.17
N GLU A 259 2.18 -16.55 -3.88
CA GLU A 259 3.50 -16.32 -3.26
C GLU A 259 3.51 -15.05 -2.41
N LYS A 260 2.95 -13.95 -2.93
CA LYS A 260 2.86 -12.68 -2.19
C LYS A 260 2.00 -12.81 -0.94
N VAL A 261 0.86 -13.48 -1.04
CA VAL A 261 -0.01 -13.75 0.11
C VAL A 261 0.70 -14.65 1.12
N SER A 262 1.40 -15.68 0.67
CA SER A 262 2.14 -16.60 1.54
C SER A 262 3.25 -15.87 2.29
N TYR A 263 4.02 -15.03 1.62
CA TYR A 263 5.05 -14.21 2.25
C TYR A 263 4.48 -13.26 3.31
N LEU A 264 3.30 -12.66 3.07
CA LEU A 264 2.64 -11.82 4.09
C LEU A 264 2.18 -12.65 5.30
N LYS A 265 1.70 -13.88 5.08
CA LYS A 265 1.30 -14.81 6.16
C LYS A 265 2.47 -15.27 7.02
N GLU A 266 3.69 -15.29 6.49
CA GLU A 266 4.89 -15.62 7.28
C GLU A 266 5.06 -14.72 8.51
N PHE A 267 4.55 -13.47 8.47
CA PHE A 267 4.58 -12.55 9.61
C PHE A 267 3.46 -12.80 10.65
N GLY A 268 2.58 -13.78 10.43
CA GLY A 268 1.52 -14.16 11.37
C GLY A 268 0.19 -13.47 11.14
N LEU A 269 -0.02 -12.97 9.91
CA LEU A 269 -1.34 -12.53 9.44
C LEU A 269 -2.16 -13.76 9.07
N ASN A 270 -3.41 -13.82 9.51
CA ASN A 270 -4.35 -14.85 9.02
C ASN A 270 -4.90 -14.47 7.64
N ASN A 271 -5.69 -15.35 7.01
CA ASN A 271 -6.25 -15.10 5.68
C ASN A 271 -7.06 -13.80 5.62
N GLU A 272 -7.89 -13.55 6.62
CA GLU A 272 -8.75 -12.36 6.68
C GLU A 272 -7.97 -11.06 6.91
N ASP A 273 -6.91 -11.12 7.70
CA ASP A 273 -5.99 -10.00 7.91
C ASP A 273 -5.34 -9.60 6.58
N VAL A 274 -4.89 -10.58 5.78
CA VAL A 274 -4.33 -10.33 4.46
C VAL A 274 -5.41 -9.80 3.50
N GLY A 275 -6.63 -10.34 3.54
CA GLY A 275 -7.77 -9.81 2.79
C GLY A 275 -8.03 -8.33 3.07
N ARG A 276 -8.17 -7.95 4.35
CA ARG A 276 -8.33 -6.55 4.79
C ARG A 276 -7.15 -5.67 4.39
N LEU A 277 -5.93 -6.20 4.51
CA LEU A 277 -4.68 -5.52 4.15
C LEU A 277 -4.65 -5.18 2.66
N LEU A 278 -5.00 -6.13 1.79
CA LEU A 278 -5.00 -5.96 0.34
C LEU A 278 -6.17 -5.12 -0.16
N ALA A 279 -7.34 -5.20 0.50
CA ALA A 279 -8.45 -4.27 0.26
C ALA A 279 -8.02 -2.82 0.49
N PHE A 280 -7.36 -2.56 1.63
CA PHE A 280 -6.90 -1.21 1.98
C PHE A 280 -5.68 -0.75 1.16
N LYS A 281 -4.77 -1.66 0.81
CA LYS A 281 -3.53 -1.33 0.09
C LYS A 281 -3.16 -2.35 -0.99
N PRO A 282 -3.89 -2.39 -2.12
CA PRO A 282 -3.62 -3.35 -3.20
C PRO A 282 -2.28 -3.16 -3.90
N GLN A 283 -1.63 -2.00 -3.75
CA GLN A 283 -0.30 -1.76 -4.31
C GLN A 283 0.78 -2.66 -3.68
N LEU A 284 0.49 -3.33 -2.56
CA LEU A 284 1.31 -4.42 -2.03
C LEU A 284 1.49 -5.54 -3.07
N MET A 285 0.44 -5.89 -3.83
CA MET A 285 0.54 -6.88 -4.90
C MET A 285 1.54 -6.47 -5.99
N GLY A 286 1.71 -5.17 -6.21
CA GLY A 286 2.69 -4.64 -7.15
C GLY A 286 4.13 -4.57 -6.65
N CYS A 287 4.41 -4.90 -5.38
CA CYS A 287 5.76 -4.86 -4.84
C CYS A 287 6.48 -6.18 -5.07
N SER A 288 7.74 -6.13 -5.52
CA SER A 288 8.59 -7.33 -5.66
C SER A 288 8.97 -7.89 -4.30
N ILE A 289 8.87 -9.21 -4.14
CA ILE A 289 9.32 -9.89 -2.90
C ILE A 289 10.84 -9.77 -2.78
N GLU A 290 11.57 -10.14 -3.84
CA GLU A 290 13.04 -10.19 -3.85
C GLU A 290 13.68 -8.80 -3.80
N GLU A 291 13.19 -7.86 -4.61
CA GLU A 291 13.86 -6.56 -4.77
C GLU A 291 13.44 -5.53 -3.72
N ARG A 292 12.27 -5.73 -3.08
CA ARG A 292 11.70 -4.73 -2.18
C ARG A 292 11.41 -5.28 -0.79
N TRP A 293 10.60 -6.33 -0.65
CA TRP A 293 10.19 -6.79 0.67
C TRP A 293 11.33 -7.47 1.44
N LYS A 294 12.07 -8.40 0.84
CA LYS A 294 13.17 -9.11 1.51
C LYS A 294 14.28 -8.15 2.00
N PRO A 295 14.80 -7.22 1.19
CA PRO A 295 15.81 -6.26 1.66
C PRO A 295 15.28 -5.37 2.79
N PHE A 296 14.04 -4.89 2.67
CA PHE A 296 13.40 -4.06 3.70
C PHE A 296 13.23 -4.81 5.02
N VAL A 297 12.72 -6.04 4.96
CA VAL A 297 12.51 -6.90 6.13
C VAL A 297 13.86 -7.26 6.77
N LYS A 298 14.86 -7.63 5.97
CA LYS A 298 16.21 -7.90 6.46
C LYS A 298 16.80 -6.68 7.17
N TYR A 299 16.64 -5.48 6.59
CA TYR A 299 17.10 -4.24 7.21
C TYR A 299 16.43 -3.96 8.55
N LEU A 300 15.11 -4.14 8.65
CA LEU A 300 14.39 -3.97 9.91
C LEU A 300 14.77 -5.04 10.96
N TYR A 301 15.09 -6.28 10.55
CA TYR A 301 15.65 -7.28 11.46
C TYR A 301 17.00 -6.85 12.03
N TYR A 302 17.88 -6.23 11.23
CA TYR A 302 19.13 -5.66 11.75
C TYR A 302 18.89 -4.55 12.78
N LEU A 303 17.77 -3.83 12.69
CA LEU A 303 17.35 -2.84 13.69
C LEU A 303 16.62 -3.47 14.90
N GLY A 304 16.59 -4.79 15.02
CA GLY A 304 15.96 -5.50 16.13
C GLY A 304 14.43 -5.59 16.05
N VAL A 305 13.82 -5.29 14.90
CA VAL A 305 12.36 -5.46 14.71
C VAL A 305 12.04 -6.93 14.59
N CYS A 306 11.32 -7.50 15.56
CA CYS A 306 10.89 -8.90 15.50
C CYS A 306 9.73 -9.11 14.53
N ARG A 307 9.40 -10.38 14.26
CA ARG A 307 8.25 -10.80 13.42
C ARG A 307 6.94 -10.12 13.82
N GLU A 308 6.68 -10.05 15.12
CA GLU A 308 5.47 -9.41 15.66
C GLU A 308 5.47 -7.89 15.40
N GLY A 309 6.65 -7.27 15.45
CA GLY A 309 6.84 -5.88 15.03
C GLY A 309 6.52 -5.66 13.55
N MET A 310 6.94 -6.57 12.66
CA MET A 310 6.59 -6.52 11.23
C MET A 310 5.09 -6.63 11.02
N ARG A 311 4.43 -7.58 11.69
CA ARG A 311 2.97 -7.78 11.66
C ARG A 311 2.25 -6.50 12.04
N ARG A 312 2.64 -5.89 13.16
CA ARG A 312 2.09 -4.61 13.64
C ARG A 312 2.30 -3.49 12.62
N MET A 313 3.47 -3.39 12.02
CA MET A 313 3.76 -2.37 10.99
C MET A 313 2.88 -2.53 9.75
N LEU A 314 2.67 -3.77 9.28
CA LEU A 314 1.78 -4.09 8.14
C LEU A 314 0.34 -3.67 8.42
N ILE A 315 -0.18 -3.97 9.62
CA ILE A 315 -1.57 -3.65 10.00
C ILE A 315 -1.76 -2.13 10.17
N ILE A 316 -0.85 -1.45 10.89
CA ILE A 316 -1.01 -0.03 11.21
C ILE A 316 -0.74 0.85 9.99
N LYS A 317 0.27 0.51 9.17
CA LYS A 317 0.71 1.37 8.08
C LYS A 317 1.30 0.56 6.91
N PRO A 318 0.50 -0.18 6.14
CA PRO A 318 1.00 -1.07 5.08
C PRO A 318 1.82 -0.38 4.01
N MET A 319 1.52 0.90 3.74
CA MET A 319 2.26 1.72 2.79
C MET A 319 3.77 1.81 3.06
N VAL A 320 4.24 1.52 4.29
CA VAL A 320 5.68 1.47 4.57
C VAL A 320 6.40 0.33 3.84
N PHE A 321 5.69 -0.73 3.45
CA PHE A 321 6.24 -1.82 2.64
C PHE A 321 6.22 -1.49 1.13
N CYS A 322 5.65 -0.35 0.76
CA CYS A 322 5.60 0.15 -0.62
C CYS A 322 6.57 1.31 -0.87
N VAL A 323 7.40 1.70 0.10
CA VAL A 323 8.40 2.76 -0.10
C VAL A 323 9.77 2.18 -0.42
N ASP A 324 10.62 3.01 -1.02
CA ASP A 324 11.98 2.65 -1.38
C ASP A 324 12.89 2.66 -0.14
N LEU A 325 13.54 1.53 0.16
CA LEU A 325 14.41 1.36 1.32
C LEU A 325 15.55 2.41 1.32
N GLU A 326 16.33 2.46 0.25
CA GLU A 326 17.55 3.26 0.17
C GLU A 326 17.28 4.76 0.10
N LYS A 327 16.27 5.17 -0.68
CA LYS A 327 15.95 6.59 -0.87
C LYS A 327 15.13 7.16 0.29
N THR A 328 14.37 6.33 1.00
CA THR A 328 13.36 6.82 1.94
C THR A 328 13.60 6.42 3.39
N ILE A 329 14.00 5.18 3.64
CA ILE A 329 14.08 4.62 5.00
C ILE A 329 15.49 4.79 5.58
N VAL A 330 16.52 4.37 4.83
CA VAL A 330 17.93 4.45 5.25
C VAL A 330 18.34 5.88 5.67
N PRO A 331 18.01 6.96 4.93
CA PRO A 331 18.39 8.31 5.35
C PRO A 331 17.72 8.75 6.66
N LYS A 332 16.52 8.24 6.97
CA LYS A 332 15.85 8.53 8.24
C LYS A 332 16.54 7.81 9.39
N VAL A 333 16.87 6.53 9.19
CA VAL A 333 17.58 5.74 10.20
C VAL A 333 18.95 6.33 10.49
N ARG A 334 19.73 6.68 9.45
CA ARG A 334 21.01 7.39 9.61
C ARG A 334 20.86 8.68 10.42
N PHE A 335 19.85 9.49 10.09
CA PHE A 335 19.58 10.69 10.88
C PHE A 335 19.29 10.37 12.36
N PHE A 336 18.57 9.29 12.67
CA PHE A 336 18.33 8.89 14.05
C PHE A 336 19.59 8.36 14.76
N GLN A 337 20.46 7.67 14.02
CA GLN A 337 21.78 7.26 14.52
C GLN A 337 22.67 8.49 14.80
N ASP A 338 22.67 9.49 13.90
CA ASP A 338 23.46 10.72 14.03
C ASP A 338 23.07 11.55 15.26
N ILE A 339 21.80 11.50 15.68
CA ILE A 339 21.34 12.16 16.92
C ILE A 339 21.59 11.31 18.18
N GLY A 340 22.15 10.09 18.03
CA GLY A 340 22.57 9.23 19.12
C GLY A 340 21.57 8.15 19.54
N ILE A 341 20.57 7.80 18.71
CA ILE A 341 19.64 6.71 19.00
C ILE A 341 20.25 5.39 18.54
N ARG A 342 20.27 4.39 19.42
CA ARG A 342 20.72 3.03 19.13
C ARG A 342 19.77 2.29 18.18
N ASP A 343 20.30 1.35 17.39
CA ASP A 343 19.54 0.62 16.38
C ASP A 343 18.32 -0.12 16.93
N ASP A 344 18.45 -0.77 18.08
CA ASP A 344 17.36 -1.45 18.80
C ASP A 344 16.24 -0.47 19.21
N ALA A 345 16.61 0.71 19.71
CA ALA A 345 15.66 1.77 20.02
C ALA A 345 14.99 2.33 18.75
N ILE A 346 15.72 2.45 17.63
CA ILE A 346 15.13 2.84 16.34
C ILE A 346 14.10 1.80 15.90
N GLY A 347 14.43 0.51 15.92
CA GLY A 347 13.49 -0.56 15.59
C GLY A 347 12.20 -0.45 16.41
N ASN A 348 12.33 -0.29 17.73
CA ASN A 348 11.21 -0.11 18.64
C ASN A 348 10.38 1.14 18.31
N MET A 349 11.01 2.27 17.96
CA MET A 349 10.30 3.47 17.52
C MET A 349 9.49 3.24 16.24
N LEU A 350 10.07 2.53 15.26
CA LEU A 350 9.40 2.25 13.99
C LEU A 350 8.20 1.32 14.18
N VAL A 351 8.28 0.34 15.08
CA VAL A 351 7.16 -0.54 15.44
C VAL A 351 6.08 0.20 16.22
N LYS A 352 6.48 1.05 17.17
CA LYS A 352 5.55 1.85 17.99
C LYS A 352 4.81 2.89 17.14
N PHE A 353 5.49 3.52 16.19
CA PHE A 353 4.92 4.55 15.34
C PHE A 353 5.33 4.40 13.86
N PRO A 354 4.78 3.40 13.14
CA PRO A 354 5.09 3.14 11.74
C PRO A 354 4.86 4.32 10.78
N PRO A 355 3.85 5.22 11.00
CA PRO A 355 3.69 6.42 10.19
C PRO A 355 4.92 7.32 10.10
N LEU A 356 5.87 7.23 11.04
CA LEU A 356 7.13 7.97 11.01
C LEU A 356 7.87 7.82 9.67
N LEU A 357 7.84 6.63 9.07
CA LEU A 357 8.53 6.35 7.80
C LEU A 357 7.92 7.08 6.60
N THR A 358 6.66 7.52 6.73
CA THR A 358 5.93 8.27 5.69
C THR A 358 6.17 9.77 5.75
N TYR A 359 6.76 10.28 6.84
CA TYR A 359 7.05 11.70 6.99
C TYR A 359 8.30 12.13 6.23
N SER A 360 8.30 13.36 5.75
CA SER A 360 9.49 13.95 5.13
C SER A 360 10.58 14.16 6.18
N LEU A 361 11.78 13.62 5.92
CA LEU A 361 12.94 13.85 6.78
C LEU A 361 13.23 15.35 6.94
N TYR A 362 13.28 16.08 5.82
CA TYR A 362 13.68 17.48 5.79
C TYR A 362 12.56 18.46 6.11
N LYS A 363 11.30 18.17 5.71
CA LYS A 363 10.17 19.10 5.92
C LYS A 363 9.40 18.84 7.22
N LYS A 364 9.59 17.69 7.87
CA LYS A 364 8.81 17.30 9.06
C LYS A 364 9.69 16.86 10.23
N ILE A 365 10.48 15.80 10.05
CA ILE A 365 11.24 15.19 11.15
C ILE A 365 12.31 16.15 11.69
N ARG A 366 13.23 16.63 10.84
CA ARG A 366 14.32 17.54 11.25
C ARG A 366 13.80 18.84 11.89
N PRO A 367 12.80 19.55 11.31
CA PRO A 367 12.25 20.75 11.93
C PRO A 367 11.69 20.52 13.34
N VAL A 368 11.02 19.39 13.59
CA VAL A 368 10.50 19.07 14.93
C VAL A 368 11.64 18.83 15.92
N VAL A 369 12.68 18.07 15.52
CA VAL A 369 13.86 17.84 16.36
C VAL A 369 14.55 19.18 16.70
N ILE A 370 14.73 20.06 15.72
CA ILE A 370 15.30 21.40 15.91
C ILE A 370 14.44 22.22 16.88
N PHE A 371 13.12 22.20 16.71
CA PHE A 371 12.20 22.89 17.61
C PHE A 371 12.34 22.39 19.07
N LEU A 372 12.41 21.07 19.28
CA LEU A 372 12.54 20.50 20.62
C LEU A 372 13.81 20.98 21.32
N ILE A 373 14.93 21.03 20.59
CA ILE A 373 16.21 21.50 21.13
C ILE A 373 16.20 23.02 21.39
N THR A 374 15.72 23.80 20.42
CA THR A 374 15.93 25.26 20.42
C THR A 374 14.81 26.06 21.09
N LYS A 375 13.57 25.56 21.04
CA LYS A 375 12.36 26.28 21.50
C LYS A 375 11.63 25.57 22.62
N ALA A 376 11.77 24.24 22.77
CA ALA A 376 11.16 23.49 23.86
C ALA A 376 12.11 23.23 25.05
N GLY A 377 13.39 23.59 24.93
CA GLY A 377 14.37 23.51 26.02
C GLY A 377 15.02 22.14 26.22
N VAL A 378 14.73 21.16 25.36
CA VAL A 378 15.31 19.81 25.48
C VAL A 378 16.82 19.86 25.22
N SER A 379 17.61 19.30 26.13
CA SER A 379 19.06 19.29 25.98
C SER A 379 19.50 18.40 24.81
N ARG A 380 20.67 18.69 24.23
CA ARG A 380 21.27 17.81 23.19
C ARG A 380 21.57 16.41 23.70
N LYS A 381 21.77 16.23 25.01
CA LYS A 381 22.02 14.92 25.62
C LYS A 381 20.74 14.10 25.73
N ASP A 382 19.60 14.77 25.93
CA ASP A 382 18.30 14.11 26.14
C ASP A 382 17.48 13.93 24.86
N ILE A 383 17.85 14.59 23.75
CA ILE A 383 17.05 14.52 22.52
C ILE A 383 16.88 13.10 21.99
N ALA A 384 17.92 12.27 22.06
CA ALA A 384 17.85 10.86 21.67
C ALA A 384 16.81 10.11 22.51
N LYS A 385 16.86 10.28 23.85
CA LYS A 385 15.90 9.71 24.81
C LYS A 385 14.46 10.18 24.51
N VAL A 386 14.27 11.48 24.29
CA VAL A 386 12.95 12.07 24.00
C VAL A 386 12.32 11.46 22.76
N ILE A 387 13.09 11.37 21.67
CA ILE A 387 12.60 10.84 20.39
C ILE A 387 12.39 9.32 20.46
N ALA A 388 13.25 8.60 21.16
CA ALA A 388 13.09 7.15 21.37
C ALA A 388 11.83 6.81 22.17
N LEU A 389 11.57 7.56 23.25
CA LEU A 389 10.40 7.34 24.11
C LEU A 389 9.08 7.84 23.47
N GLY A 390 9.13 8.93 22.71
CA GLY A 390 7.96 9.58 22.13
C GLY A 390 8.09 9.90 20.62
N PRO A 391 8.29 8.90 19.74
CA PRO A 391 8.47 9.12 18.31
C PRO A 391 7.26 9.83 17.66
N GLU A 392 6.07 9.75 18.26
CA GLU A 392 4.87 10.41 17.78
C GLU A 392 4.95 11.95 17.84
N LEU A 393 5.85 12.51 18.65
CA LEU A 393 6.12 13.95 18.66
C LEU A 393 6.54 14.45 17.27
N LEU A 394 7.27 13.62 16.51
CA LEU A 394 7.71 13.94 15.16
C LEU A 394 6.55 14.11 14.17
N GLY A 395 5.34 13.63 14.52
CA GLY A 395 4.11 13.86 13.77
C GLY A 395 3.39 15.16 14.11
N CYS A 396 3.68 15.80 15.24
CA CYS A 396 2.95 16.97 15.70
C CYS A 396 3.20 18.22 14.85
N SER A 397 2.19 19.09 14.75
CA SER A 397 2.36 20.44 14.18
C SER A 397 3.20 21.28 15.14
N ILE A 398 4.25 21.93 14.63
CA ILE A 398 5.08 22.82 15.44
C ILE A 398 4.22 23.99 15.94
N VAL A 399 3.60 24.73 15.00
CA VAL A 399 2.85 25.96 15.29
C VAL A 399 1.59 25.69 16.11
N HIS A 400 0.77 24.73 15.67
CA HIS A 400 -0.57 24.56 16.25
C HIS A 400 -0.62 23.61 17.45
N LYS A 401 0.48 22.91 17.76
CA LYS A 401 0.49 21.92 18.85
C LYS A 401 1.67 22.08 19.79
N LEU A 402 2.90 21.96 19.28
CA LEU A 402 4.09 21.94 20.14
C LEU A 402 4.35 23.32 20.77
N GLU A 403 4.38 24.38 19.96
CA GLU A 403 4.62 25.75 20.42
C GLU A 403 3.52 26.24 21.38
N VAL A 404 2.27 25.90 21.09
CA VAL A 404 1.12 26.21 21.94
C VAL A 404 1.27 25.56 23.33
N ASN A 405 1.69 24.30 23.41
CA ASN A 405 1.96 23.63 24.68
C ASN A 405 3.17 24.23 25.41
N VAL A 406 4.26 24.52 24.70
CA VAL A 406 5.44 25.17 25.29
C VAL A 406 5.06 26.52 25.91
N LYS A 407 4.35 27.38 25.18
CA LYS A 407 3.88 28.68 25.68
C LYS A 407 2.98 28.54 26.91
N TYR A 408 2.11 27.53 26.92
CA TYR A 408 1.28 27.24 28.08
C TYR A 408 2.11 26.90 29.31
N PHE A 409 3.06 25.98 29.24
CA PHE A 409 3.90 25.62 30.40
C PHE A 409 4.78 26.78 30.89
N LEU A 410 5.33 27.58 29.97
CA LEU A 410 6.05 28.80 30.33
C LEU A 410 5.15 29.80 31.06
N SER A 411 3.88 29.95 30.63
CA SER A 411 2.90 30.82 31.30
C SER A 411 2.53 30.38 32.72
N LEU A 412 2.83 29.12 33.10
CA LEU A 412 2.67 28.64 34.47
C LEU A 412 3.83 29.05 35.39
N GLY A 413 4.86 29.69 34.85
CA GLY A 413 6.09 30.07 35.57
C GLY A 413 7.18 29.00 35.54
N ILE A 414 7.08 27.99 34.67
CA ILE A 414 8.11 26.96 34.51
C ILE A 414 9.22 27.51 33.59
N PRO A 415 10.49 27.59 34.04
CA PRO A 415 11.59 28.02 33.19
C PRO A 415 11.82 27.07 32.01
N LEU A 416 12.28 27.59 30.87
CA LEU A 416 12.45 26.80 29.64
C LEU A 416 13.36 25.57 29.83
N GLN A 417 14.45 25.70 30.58
CA GLN A 417 15.37 24.59 30.85
C GLN A 417 14.69 23.48 31.66
N ILE A 418 13.95 23.84 32.71
CA ILE A 418 13.18 22.90 33.53
C ILE A 418 12.07 22.24 32.71
N LEU A 419 11.40 22.99 31.83
CA LEU A 419 10.43 22.40 30.89
C LEU A 419 11.11 21.36 29.97
N GLY A 420 12.33 21.63 29.52
CA GLY A 420 13.15 20.68 28.78
C GLY A 420 13.38 19.37 29.51
N GLU A 421 13.73 19.44 30.80
CA GLU A 421 13.89 18.27 31.69
C GLU A 421 12.55 17.52 31.87
N MET A 422 11.45 18.25 32.08
CA MET A 422 10.11 17.66 32.16
C MET A 422 9.72 16.92 30.87
N ILE A 423 10.08 17.46 29.70
CA ILE A 423 9.85 16.81 28.40
C ILE A 423 10.78 15.59 28.24
N ALA A 424 12.03 15.66 28.71
CA ALA A 424 12.95 14.53 28.71
C ALA A 424 12.43 13.34 29.52
N ASP A 425 11.77 13.61 30.63
CA ASP A 425 11.18 12.58 31.50
C ASP A 425 9.81 12.10 31.01
N PHE A 426 9.04 12.98 30.38
CA PHE A 426 7.72 12.63 29.86
C PHE A 426 7.43 13.33 28.52
N PRO A 427 7.96 12.80 27.38
CA PRO A 427 7.82 13.45 26.06
C PRO A 427 6.37 13.69 25.63
N MET A 428 5.47 12.80 26.06
CA MET A 428 4.03 12.89 25.82
C MET A 428 3.37 14.16 26.37
N LEU A 429 4.05 14.89 27.27
CA LEU A 429 3.58 16.14 27.84
C LEU A 429 3.10 17.14 26.77
N LEU A 430 3.82 17.25 25.65
CA LEU A 430 3.48 18.19 24.55
C LEU A 430 2.35 17.70 23.62
N ARG A 431 1.84 16.47 23.82
CA ARG A 431 0.76 15.90 23.00
C ARG A 431 -0.61 16.12 23.58
N TYR A 432 -0.73 16.47 24.86
CA TYR A 432 -2.02 16.72 25.49
C TYR A 432 -2.72 17.95 24.89
N ASN A 433 -4.05 17.96 24.94
CA ASN A 433 -4.82 19.18 24.70
C ASN A 433 -4.74 20.05 25.96
N ILE A 434 -4.42 21.33 25.80
CA ILE A 434 -4.37 22.31 26.88
C ILE A 434 -5.71 22.41 27.62
N ASP A 435 -6.84 22.22 26.93
CA ASP A 435 -8.16 22.23 27.55
C ASP A 435 -8.34 21.09 28.57
N VAL A 436 -7.57 20.00 28.42
CA VAL A 436 -7.51 18.89 29.38
C VAL A 436 -6.46 19.15 30.47
N LEU A 437 -5.37 19.85 30.15
CA LEU A 437 -4.32 20.20 31.12
C LEU A 437 -4.79 21.26 32.13
N ARG A 438 -5.51 22.29 31.65
CA ARG A 438 -5.91 23.45 32.47
C ARG A 438 -6.76 23.07 33.69
N PRO A 439 -7.82 22.24 33.60
CA PRO A 439 -8.58 21.81 34.76
C PRO A 439 -7.73 21.04 35.77
N LYS A 440 -6.85 20.13 35.30
CA LYS A 440 -5.95 19.35 36.17
C LYS A 440 -4.98 20.25 36.94
N TYR A 441 -4.36 21.21 36.24
CA TYR A 441 -3.48 22.19 36.88
C TYR A 441 -4.23 23.08 37.88
N ARG A 442 -5.44 23.55 37.51
CA ARG A 442 -6.27 24.36 38.40
C ARG A 442 -6.63 23.60 39.67
N TYR A 443 -7.01 22.33 39.55
CA TYR A 443 -7.30 21.48 40.69
C TYR A 443 -6.08 21.31 41.60
N LEU A 444 -4.90 21.02 41.03
CA LEU A 444 -3.66 20.89 41.78
C LEU A 444 -3.33 22.16 42.61
N ARG A 445 -3.45 23.33 42.00
CA ARG A 445 -3.07 24.61 42.65
C ARG A 445 -4.14 25.16 43.58
N ARG A 446 -5.42 25.10 43.19
CA ARG A 446 -6.52 25.75 43.93
C ARG A 446 -7.21 24.83 44.93
N THR A 447 -7.33 23.53 44.61
CA THR A 447 -8.08 22.59 45.45
C THR A 447 -7.16 21.71 46.28
N MET A 448 -6.10 21.16 45.69
CA MET A 448 -5.09 20.39 46.44
C MET A 448 -4.06 21.28 47.15
N VAL A 449 -4.02 22.57 46.82
CA VAL A 449 -3.11 23.59 47.38
C VAL A 449 -1.63 23.13 47.32
N ARG A 450 -1.22 22.51 46.22
CA ARG A 450 0.15 22.00 46.03
C ARG A 450 1.06 22.99 45.32
N PRO A 451 2.35 23.07 45.64
CA PRO A 451 3.31 23.92 44.94
C PRO A 451 3.49 23.48 43.47
N LEU A 452 3.91 24.41 42.61
CA LEU A 452 4.26 24.08 41.21
C LEU A 452 5.40 23.05 41.14
N LYS A 453 6.28 23.03 42.15
CA LYS A 453 7.39 22.08 42.27
C LYS A 453 6.93 20.62 42.20
N ASP A 454 5.80 20.28 42.82
CA ASP A 454 5.24 18.92 42.78
C ASP A 454 4.93 18.47 41.34
N LEU A 455 4.50 19.41 40.49
CA LEU A 455 4.24 19.14 39.07
C LEU A 455 5.52 18.97 38.27
N ILE A 456 6.56 19.77 38.57
CA ILE A 456 7.87 19.68 37.93
C ILE A 456 8.52 18.33 38.25
N GLU A 457 8.47 17.90 39.52
CA GLU A 457 9.00 16.60 39.96
C GLU A 457 8.20 15.41 39.41
N PHE A 458 6.94 15.61 39.03
CA PHE A 458 6.08 14.55 38.50
C PHE A 458 5.19 15.03 37.33
N PRO A 459 5.78 15.28 36.14
CA PRO A 459 5.03 15.79 34.97
C PRO A 459 3.93 14.83 34.49
N ARG A 460 4.10 13.53 34.80
CA ARG A 460 3.12 12.45 34.56
C ARG A 460 1.81 12.67 35.30
N PHE A 461 1.72 13.60 36.25
CA PHE A 461 0.46 14.06 36.84
C PHE A 461 -0.64 14.28 35.78
N PHE A 462 -0.29 14.88 34.63
CA PHE A 462 -1.26 15.14 33.56
C PHE A 462 -1.79 13.90 32.83
N SER A 463 -1.14 12.73 32.96
CA SER A 463 -1.62 11.50 32.32
C SER A 463 -2.78 10.84 33.06
N TYR A 464 -2.99 11.14 34.35
CA TYR A 464 -4.06 10.54 35.14
C TYR A 464 -5.40 11.26 34.93
N SER A 465 -6.51 10.53 34.98
CA SER A 465 -7.86 11.11 34.89
C SER A 465 -8.10 12.07 36.06
N LEU A 466 -8.72 13.22 35.78
CA LEU A 466 -9.05 14.19 36.82
C LEU A 466 -10.13 13.62 37.73
N ASP A 467 -11.23 13.16 37.13
CA ASP A 467 -12.44 12.76 37.82
C ASP A 467 -12.32 11.36 38.43
N ASP A 468 -11.64 10.43 37.73
CA ASP A 468 -11.60 9.02 38.16
C ASP A 468 -10.40 8.69 39.06
N ARG A 469 -9.33 9.49 39.03
CA ARG A 469 -8.08 9.16 39.73
C ARG A 469 -7.58 10.26 40.63
N ILE A 470 -7.43 11.49 40.11
CA ILE A 470 -6.84 12.60 40.89
C ILE A 470 -7.79 13.03 42.01
N ILE A 471 -9.06 13.31 41.69
CA ILE A 471 -10.06 13.78 42.66
C ILE A 471 -10.34 12.73 43.75
N PRO A 472 -10.66 11.45 43.42
CA PRO A 472 -11.02 10.47 44.44
C PRO A 472 -9.88 10.18 45.40
N ARG A 473 -8.65 10.01 44.89
CA ARG A 473 -7.48 9.78 45.74
C ARG A 473 -7.15 11.01 46.58
N HIS A 474 -7.36 12.23 46.08
CA HIS A 474 -7.15 13.43 46.88
C HIS A 474 -8.12 13.49 48.05
N LYS A 475 -9.41 13.23 47.80
CA LYS A 475 -10.45 13.18 48.85
C LYS A 475 -10.13 12.14 49.92
N ALA A 476 -9.78 10.92 49.50
CA ALA A 476 -9.40 9.85 50.42
C ALA A 476 -8.22 10.25 51.33
N LEU A 477 -7.20 10.94 50.80
CA LEU A 477 -6.08 11.44 51.60
C LEU A 477 -6.52 12.53 52.60
N VAL A 478 -7.41 13.44 52.19
CA VAL A 478 -7.94 14.50 53.05
C VAL A 478 -8.80 13.92 54.17
N GLU A 479 -9.71 13.01 53.86
CA GLU A 479 -10.59 12.33 54.83
C GLU A 479 -9.77 11.58 55.89
N ASN A 480 -8.72 10.89 55.45
CA ASN A 480 -7.82 10.15 56.33
C ASN A 480 -6.73 11.02 56.97
N ARG A 481 -6.68 12.34 56.68
CA ARG A 481 -5.67 13.31 57.16
C ARG A 481 -4.23 12.86 56.93
N VAL A 482 -3.96 12.27 55.77
CA VAL A 482 -2.64 11.81 55.35
C VAL A 482 -2.19 12.58 54.10
N ASN A 483 -0.88 12.68 53.89
CA ASN A 483 -0.32 13.41 52.76
C ASN A 483 0.79 12.61 52.08
N PHE A 484 0.65 12.38 50.77
CA PHE A 484 1.66 11.73 49.93
C PHE A 484 2.16 12.66 48.82
N LYS A 485 3.41 12.46 48.37
CA LYS A 485 3.89 13.04 47.11
C LYS A 485 3.04 12.53 45.94
N LEU A 486 2.84 13.34 44.91
CA LEU A 486 1.98 13.01 43.76
C LEU A 486 2.30 11.64 43.13
N ARG A 487 3.60 11.30 42.99
CA ARG A 487 4.03 9.99 42.46
C ARG A 487 3.49 8.81 43.28
N TYR A 488 3.50 8.92 44.61
CA TYR A 488 3.03 7.86 45.52
C TYR A 488 1.51 7.88 45.68
N MET A 489 0.88 8.99 45.37
CA MET A 489 -0.58 9.10 45.32
C MET A 489 -1.13 8.50 44.02
N LEU A 490 -0.50 8.73 42.87
CA LEU A 490 -1.13 8.49 41.56
C LEU A 490 -0.58 7.29 40.80
N ALA A 491 0.70 6.93 40.96
CA ALA A 491 1.35 5.92 40.10
C ALA A 491 1.05 4.47 40.50
N ILE A 492 0.66 4.23 41.75
CA ILE A 492 0.39 2.89 42.31
C ILE A 492 -1.04 2.40 42.02
N SER A 493 -1.30 1.09 42.11
CA SER A 493 -2.66 0.52 41.94
C SER A 493 -3.65 1.02 43.01
N ASP A 494 -4.94 0.75 42.83
CA ASP A 494 -5.96 1.18 43.80
C ASP A 494 -5.83 0.42 45.12
N GLU A 495 -5.50 -0.88 45.07
CA GLU A 495 -5.27 -1.73 46.25
C GLU A 495 -4.03 -1.28 47.02
N GLU A 496 -2.92 -1.03 46.31
CA GLU A 496 -1.69 -0.53 46.92
C GLU A 496 -1.88 0.86 47.51
N PHE A 497 -2.68 1.71 46.86
CA PHE A 497 -3.04 3.01 47.40
C PHE A 497 -3.83 2.88 48.70
N ALA A 498 -4.87 2.05 48.74
CA ALA A 498 -5.68 1.81 49.94
C ALA A 498 -4.83 1.29 51.10
N ARG A 499 -4.01 0.26 50.86
CA ARG A 499 -3.10 -0.29 51.89
C ARG A 499 -2.14 0.75 52.44
N ARG A 500 -1.59 1.65 51.60
CA ARG A 500 -0.70 2.71 52.06
C ARG A 500 -1.41 3.75 52.91
N VAL A 501 -2.65 4.08 52.56
CA VAL A 501 -3.48 4.99 53.36
C VAL A 501 -3.76 4.36 54.73
N GLU A 502 -4.22 3.11 54.77
CA GLU A 502 -4.45 2.36 56.02
C GLU A 502 -3.18 2.32 56.88
N ALA A 503 -2.06 1.88 56.31
CA ALA A 503 -0.79 1.81 57.04
C ALA A 503 -0.31 3.19 57.54
N ALA A 504 -0.64 4.28 56.84
CA ALA A 504 -0.32 5.63 57.28
C ALA A 504 -1.24 6.09 58.43
N VAL A 505 -2.53 5.74 58.36
CA VAL A 505 -3.51 5.99 59.43
C VAL A 505 -3.13 5.22 60.70
N GLU A 506 -2.79 3.92 60.58
CA GLU A 506 -2.33 3.10 61.71
C GLU A 506 -1.04 3.64 62.34
N ARG A 507 -0.07 4.06 61.51
CA ARG A 507 1.18 4.68 62.02
C ARG A 507 0.90 5.94 62.80
N ARG A 508 -0.03 6.79 62.32
CA ARG A 508 -0.45 7.98 63.06
C ARG A 508 -1.14 7.60 64.38
N SER A 509 -2.08 6.66 64.35
CA SER A 509 -2.80 6.22 65.55
C SER A 509 -1.85 5.65 66.63
N ARG A 510 -0.83 4.87 66.22
CA ARG A 510 0.22 4.39 67.12
C ARG A 510 1.06 5.52 67.72
N PHE A 511 1.38 6.54 66.94
CA PHE A 511 2.12 7.70 67.42
C PHE A 511 1.30 8.53 68.42
N GLU A 512 0.02 8.79 68.11
CA GLU A 512 -0.90 9.53 68.98
C GLU A 512 -1.15 8.80 70.32
N SER A 513 -1.31 7.47 70.29
CA SER A 513 -1.47 6.65 71.50
C SER A 513 -0.19 6.54 72.33
N GLY A 514 0.98 6.48 71.69
CA GLY A 514 2.28 6.51 72.39
C GLY A 514 2.54 7.81 73.14
N LEU A 515 2.11 8.95 72.57
CA LEU A 515 2.23 10.27 73.20
C LEU A 515 1.29 10.42 74.42
N MET A 516 0.10 9.81 74.37
CA MET A 516 -0.82 9.78 75.51
C MET A 516 -0.28 8.93 76.67
N SER A 517 0.46 7.85 76.37
CA SER A 517 1.10 7.03 77.40
C SER A 517 2.29 7.71 78.08
N SER A 518 3.07 8.54 77.37
CA SER A 518 4.19 9.28 77.98
C SER A 518 3.71 10.46 78.83
N THR A 519 2.64 11.14 78.40
CA THR A 519 2.09 12.29 79.13
C THR A 519 1.45 11.89 80.48
N LEU A 520 0.98 10.64 80.60
CA LEU A 520 0.50 10.08 81.88
C LEU A 520 1.66 9.71 82.84
N SER A 521 2.85 9.40 82.31
CA SER A 521 4.03 9.06 83.11
C SER A 521 4.77 10.30 83.66
N ASP A 522 4.68 11.44 82.99
CA ASP A 522 5.36 12.69 83.40
C ASP A 522 4.55 13.53 84.41
N SER A 523 3.43 13.02 84.91
CA SER A 523 2.62 13.68 85.95
C SER A 523 3.12 13.44 87.39
N GLN A 524 4.28 12.80 87.56
CA GLN A 524 5.01 12.74 88.83
C GLN A 524 6.50 13.04 88.64
N THR A 525 6.87 14.31 88.45
CA THR A 525 7.96 14.99 89.18
C THR A 525 8.15 16.43 88.65
N THR A 526 8.30 17.37 89.56
CA THR A 526 8.51 18.82 89.33
C THR A 526 9.98 19.18 89.11
N ASN A 527 10.19 20.27 88.32
CA ASN A 527 11.41 21.08 88.12
C ASN A 527 12.54 20.38 87.33
N ASP A 528 13.20 20.94 86.31
CA ASP A 528 13.73 22.30 86.15
C ASP A 528 14.22 22.52 84.68
N SER A 529 14.40 23.80 84.29
CA SER A 529 15.26 24.35 83.22
C SER A 529 14.98 24.14 81.71
N LEU A 530 15.22 25.24 80.98
CA LEU A 530 15.15 25.43 79.53
C LEU A 530 16.14 24.57 78.74
N GLU A 531 15.80 24.17 77.49
CA GLU A 531 16.51 24.59 76.27
C GLU A 531 15.98 23.94 74.97
N ASN A 532 16.06 24.74 73.89
CA ASN A 532 15.92 24.43 72.46
C ASN A 532 15.95 22.95 72.03
N ARG A 533 14.93 22.50 71.27
CA ARG A 533 15.12 21.48 70.23
C ARG A 533 14.38 21.77 68.92
N THR A 534 15.20 21.83 67.89
CA THR A 534 15.00 22.01 66.46
C THR A 534 14.08 20.95 65.86
N LEU A 535 13.19 21.39 64.96
CA LEU A 535 12.43 20.56 64.02
C LEU A 535 13.39 19.82 63.09
N VAL A 536 13.55 18.51 63.28
CA VAL A 536 14.32 17.65 62.37
C VAL A 536 13.38 16.92 61.44
N ASP A 537 13.53 17.26 60.16
CA ASP A 537 13.03 16.60 58.97
C ASP A 537 13.49 15.13 58.94
N PHE A 538 12.56 14.17 58.82
CA PHE A 538 12.91 12.76 58.59
C PHE A 538 11.88 12.10 57.67
N CYS A 539 12.15 12.14 56.37
CA CYS A 539 11.67 11.13 55.44
C CYS A 539 12.73 10.88 54.37
N GLY A 540 13.59 9.90 54.63
CA GLY A 540 14.57 9.39 53.69
C GLY A 540 14.90 7.94 53.96
N ARG A 541 14.40 7.04 53.11
CA ARG A 541 15.19 5.88 52.67
C ARG A 541 14.77 5.51 51.25
N GLU A 542 15.72 5.69 50.35
CA GLU A 542 15.69 5.20 48.98
C GLU A 542 15.71 3.67 49.00
N VAL A 543 14.83 3.09 48.19
CA VAL A 543 15.00 1.72 47.69
C VAL A 543 14.88 1.84 46.19
N ALA A 544 16.01 1.65 45.50
CA ALA A 544 16.05 1.50 44.06
C ALA A 544 15.41 0.16 43.68
N PHE A 545 14.46 0.16 42.75
CA PHE A 545 14.13 -1.04 41.98
C PHE A 545 13.64 -0.70 40.57
N SER A 546 14.43 -1.21 39.63
CA SER A 546 14.14 -1.83 38.33
C SER A 546 12.82 -1.53 37.62
N GLU A 547 13.00 -1.18 36.35
CA GLU A 547 12.04 -1.21 35.25
C GLU A 547 11.03 -2.35 35.37
N CYS A 548 9.74 -2.02 35.31
CA CYS A 548 8.69 -3.00 35.10
C CYS A 548 8.01 -2.71 33.77
N GLN A 549 8.26 -3.65 32.86
CA GLN A 549 7.72 -3.76 31.53
C GLN A 549 6.19 -3.90 31.58
N THR A 550 5.54 -3.33 30.58
CA THR A 550 4.14 -3.59 30.26
C THR A 550 3.98 -5.04 29.81
N SER A 551 3.10 -5.80 30.46
CA SER A 551 2.58 -7.06 29.92
C SER A 551 1.08 -7.15 30.17
N GLU A 552 0.33 -7.20 29.06
CA GLU A 552 -1.06 -7.65 29.03
C GLU A 552 -1.13 -9.17 29.16
N ASN A 553 -2.10 -9.61 29.97
CA ASN A 553 -2.92 -10.82 29.89
C ASN A 553 -2.28 -12.20 29.65
N GLN A 554 -2.53 -13.14 30.57
CA GLN A 554 -3.40 -14.28 30.27
C GLN A 554 -3.81 -15.08 31.52
N VAL A 555 -5.09 -15.45 31.51
CA VAL A 555 -5.73 -16.49 32.31
C VAL A 555 -5.22 -17.86 31.83
N SER A 556 -4.77 -18.73 32.74
CA SER A 556 -5.05 -20.17 32.64
C SER A 556 -4.82 -20.89 33.97
N SER A 557 -5.68 -21.88 34.17
CA SER A 557 -5.83 -22.78 35.30
C SER A 557 -4.65 -23.75 35.50
N SER A 558 -4.40 -24.05 36.78
CA SER A 558 -3.86 -25.29 37.39
C SER A 558 -3.64 -26.50 36.46
N LYS A 559 -2.40 -27.02 36.33
CA LYS A 559 -1.64 -27.92 37.24
C LYS A 559 -2.09 -29.39 37.21
N ASN A 560 -1.21 -30.29 36.73
CA ASN A 560 -0.50 -31.33 37.52
C ASN A 560 0.30 -32.25 36.55
N GLU A 561 1.63 -32.31 36.67
CA GLU A 561 2.44 -33.30 37.44
C GLU A 561 2.58 -34.64 36.72
N ASP A 562 3.78 -34.96 36.21
CA ASP A 562 4.60 -36.07 36.74
C ASP A 562 5.95 -36.24 36.01
N ALA A 563 7.00 -36.23 36.83
CA ALA A 563 8.15 -37.14 36.94
C ALA A 563 9.01 -37.62 35.74
N GLN A 564 10.31 -37.72 36.06
CA GLN A 564 11.37 -38.59 35.50
C GLN A 564 11.93 -38.22 34.11
N SER A 565 13.20 -38.37 33.73
CA SER A 565 14.54 -38.60 34.32
C SER A 565 15.42 -38.98 33.10
N PHE A 566 16.75 -38.77 33.15
CA PHE A 566 17.78 -39.17 32.16
C PHE A 566 17.82 -38.36 30.85
N SER A 567 18.91 -38.18 30.12
CA SER A 567 20.38 -38.15 30.28
C SER A 567 20.88 -37.97 28.84
N SER A 568 21.90 -37.11 28.61
CA SER A 568 22.82 -37.11 27.44
C SER A 568 22.17 -36.96 26.04
N GLU A 569 22.51 -35.99 25.20
CA GLU A 569 23.79 -35.59 24.60
C GLU A 569 23.65 -34.17 24.00
#